data_AF-A0AAW2NY58-F1
#
_entry.id   AF-A0AAW2NY58-F1
#
_cell.length_a   1.000
_cell.length_b   1.000
_cell.length_c   1.000
_cell.angle_alpha   90.00
_cell.angle_beta   90.00
_cell.angle_gamma   90.00
#
_symmetry.space_group_name_H-M   'P 1'
#
loop_
_entity.id
_entity.type
_entity.pdbx_description
1 polymer ?
#
loop_
_entity_poly.entity_id
_entity_poly.type
_entity_poly.pdbx_seq_one_letter_code
_entity_poly.pdbx_strand_id
1 'polypeptide(L)'
;MQKLPPSAEVEAEKEINEHNFSPGEVVEVSSDEEGFEGAWFTATVVKKLKADKYLVEYQTLRNDDDTNFLREEVDTFHIRPCPPDVGLLDRFEVLEEVDALYNDGWWRGVISKVLKNDRYSVYFRNTQEELKFKHSDLRVHQDWVNCKWFIASKKGAHCFLELHIWSLRKGEMKWSVLADAGCLFFL
;
A
#
# COMPACT_ATOMS: atom_id res chain seq x y z
N MET A 1 44.31 -33.64 -17.31
CA MET A 1 42.96 -34.20 -17.04
C MET A 1 42.62 -33.82 -15.61
N GLN A 2 41.60 -33.04 -15.26
CA GLN A 2 40.54 -32.34 -15.99
C GLN A 2 40.41 -30.95 -15.35
N LYS A 3 40.20 -29.91 -16.16
CA LYS A 3 39.82 -28.59 -15.66
C LYS A 3 38.32 -28.66 -15.38
N LEU A 4 37.94 -28.49 -14.12
CA LEU A 4 36.53 -28.39 -13.71
C LEU A 4 35.88 -27.26 -14.52
N PRO A 5 34.70 -27.47 -15.12
CA PRO A 5 33.99 -26.39 -15.80
C PRO A 5 33.56 -25.35 -14.75
N PRO A 6 33.62 -24.05 -15.09
CA PRO A 6 33.03 -23.04 -14.24
C PRO A 6 31.54 -23.37 -14.09
N SER A 7 31.10 -23.55 -12.84
CA SER A 7 29.71 -23.68 -12.49
C SER A 7 28.96 -22.50 -13.08
N ALA A 8 27.98 -22.79 -13.93
CA ALA A 8 27.06 -21.80 -14.43
C ALA A 8 26.38 -21.11 -13.25
N GLU A 9 26.89 -19.92 -12.90
CA GLU A 9 26.10 -18.87 -12.29
C GLU A 9 25.02 -18.54 -13.31
N VAL A 10 23.87 -19.21 -13.17
CA VAL A 10 22.63 -18.79 -13.79
C VAL A 10 22.19 -17.53 -13.04
N GLU A 11 22.73 -16.39 -13.45
CA GLU A 11 22.10 -15.11 -13.20
C GLU A 11 20.77 -15.13 -13.94
N ALA A 12 19.71 -15.46 -13.21
CA ALA A 12 18.36 -15.19 -13.63
C ALA A 12 18.18 -13.66 -13.58
N GLU A 13 18.65 -12.98 -14.63
CA GLU A 13 18.23 -11.63 -14.95
C GLU A 13 16.72 -11.69 -15.19
N LYS A 14 15.97 -11.46 -14.12
CA LYS A 14 14.53 -11.32 -14.17
C LYS A 14 14.30 -10.01 -14.90
N GLU A 15 13.97 -10.07 -16.20
CA GLU A 15 13.59 -8.90 -16.98
C GLU A 15 12.55 -8.09 -16.17
N ILE A 16 13.01 -7.00 -15.56
CA ILE A 16 12.14 -6.04 -14.91
C ILE A 16 11.52 -5.30 -16.07
N ASN A 17 10.31 -5.69 -16.45
CA ASN A 17 9.56 -4.96 -17.45
C ASN A 17 9.30 -3.56 -16.87
N GLU A 18 10.16 -2.59 -17.13
CA GLU A 18 10.02 -1.24 -16.60
C GLU A 18 8.74 -0.61 -17.17
N HIS A 19 7.81 -0.24 -16.30
CA HIS A 19 6.67 0.57 -16.71
C HIS A 19 7.12 2.02 -16.87
N ASN A 20 7.10 2.52 -18.10
CA ASN A 20 7.42 3.91 -18.39
C ASN A 20 6.15 4.75 -18.43
N PHE A 21 6.13 5.81 -17.61
CA PHE A 21 5.02 6.75 -17.58
C PHE A 21 5.25 7.91 -18.54
N SER A 22 4.20 8.31 -19.24
CA SER A 22 4.25 9.42 -20.19
C SER A 22 3.90 10.76 -19.52
N PRO A 23 4.45 11.90 -19.99
CA PRO A 23 3.97 13.22 -19.56
C PRO A 23 2.45 13.36 -19.73
N GLY A 24 1.77 13.86 -18.69
CA GLY A 24 0.32 13.99 -18.63
C GLY A 24 -0.42 12.76 -18.08
N GLU A 25 0.28 11.64 -17.87
CA GLU A 25 -0.31 10.44 -17.27
C GLU A 25 -0.58 10.65 -15.77
N VAL A 26 -1.75 10.17 -15.31
CA VAL A 26 -2.13 10.21 -13.89
C VAL A 26 -1.61 8.94 -13.21
N VAL A 27 -0.91 9.14 -12.10
CA VAL A 27 -0.20 8.12 -11.34
C VAL A 27 -0.52 8.27 -9.85
N GLU A 28 -0.15 7.25 -9.08
CA GLU A 28 -0.08 7.34 -7.63
C GLU A 28 1.37 7.29 -7.17
N VAL A 29 1.68 8.10 -6.17
CA VAL A 29 3.02 8.28 -5.62
C VAL A 29 3.02 7.98 -4.13
N SER A 30 4.02 7.22 -3.65
CA SER A 30 4.25 6.96 -2.23
C SER A 30 5.52 7.65 -1.74
N SER A 31 5.71 7.67 -0.42
CA SER A 31 6.93 8.17 0.21
C SER A 31 7.31 7.28 1.39
N ASP A 32 8.62 7.12 1.62
CA ASP A 32 9.17 6.46 2.81
C ASP A 32 9.48 7.46 3.94
N GLU A 33 9.11 8.74 3.77
CA GLU A 33 9.24 9.75 4.82
C GLU A 33 8.35 9.41 6.02
N GLU A 34 8.87 9.71 7.21
CA GLU A 34 8.19 9.43 8.47
C GLU A 34 6.81 10.10 8.50
N GLY A 35 5.77 9.28 8.69
CA GLY A 35 4.38 9.74 8.72
C GLY A 35 3.64 9.59 7.39
N PHE A 36 4.30 9.20 6.30
CA PHE A 36 3.67 8.92 4.99
C PHE A 36 3.72 7.44 4.59
N GLU A 37 4.22 6.57 5.47
CA GLU A 37 4.41 5.16 5.14
C GLU A 37 3.07 4.46 4.88
N GLY A 38 2.93 3.91 3.66
CA GLY A 38 1.71 3.22 3.23
C GLY A 38 0.62 4.13 2.69
N ALA A 39 0.91 5.42 2.47
CA ALA A 39 0.04 6.35 1.76
C ALA A 39 0.39 6.41 0.26
N TRP A 40 -0.64 6.60 -0.56
CA TRP A 40 -0.53 6.85 -2.01
C TRP A 40 -1.28 8.12 -2.39
N PHE A 41 -0.57 9.08 -2.99
CA PHE A 41 -1.12 10.37 -3.39
C PHE A 41 -1.25 10.45 -4.90
N THR A 42 -2.36 11.01 -5.38
CA THR A 42 -2.59 11.15 -6.82
C THR A 42 -1.76 12.29 -7.38
N ALA A 43 -1.04 12.02 -8.46
CA ALA A 43 -0.18 12.98 -9.13
C ALA A 43 -0.27 12.83 -10.66
N THR A 44 0.26 13.82 -11.37
CA THR A 44 0.40 13.81 -12.83
C THR A 44 1.88 13.85 -13.19
N VAL A 45 2.30 12.99 -14.11
CA VAL A 45 3.68 13.00 -14.59
C VAL A 45 3.94 14.25 -15.42
N VAL A 46 4.89 15.07 -14.99
CA VAL A 46 5.31 16.27 -15.72
C VAL A 46 6.33 15.90 -16.79
N LYS A 47 7.33 15.09 -16.43
CA LYS A 47 8.36 14.56 -17.35
C LYS A 47 9.17 13.43 -16.72
N LYS A 48 9.71 12.55 -17.56
CA LYS A 48 10.77 11.62 -17.17
C LYS A 48 12.10 12.37 -17.01
N LEU A 49 12.82 12.08 -15.93
CA LEU A 49 14.15 12.60 -15.63
C LEU A 49 15.21 11.52 -15.94
N LYS A 50 16.49 11.83 -15.70
CA LYS A 50 17.58 10.84 -15.78
C LYS A 50 17.56 9.93 -14.54
N ALA A 51 18.26 8.80 -14.63
CA ALA A 51 18.42 7.85 -13.52
C ALA A 51 17.08 7.36 -12.95
N ASP A 52 16.14 7.03 -13.83
CA ASP A 52 14.87 6.37 -13.48
C ASP A 52 14.02 7.13 -12.46
N LYS A 53 14.02 8.45 -12.60
CA LYS A 53 13.16 9.36 -11.84
C LYS A 53 12.13 10.04 -12.72
N TYR A 54 11.07 10.53 -12.09
CA TYR A 54 10.03 11.34 -12.71
C TYR A 54 9.84 12.62 -11.92
N LEU A 55 9.62 13.72 -12.62
CA LEU A 55 9.04 14.91 -12.02
C LEU A 55 7.52 14.76 -12.08
N VAL A 56 6.86 14.81 -10.93
CA VAL A 56 5.40 14.73 -10.80
C VAL A 56 4.85 16.02 -10.21
N GLU A 57 3.57 16.28 -10.44
CA GLU A 57 2.79 17.34 -9.80
C GLU A 57 1.59 16.70 -9.11
N TYR A 58 1.47 16.86 -7.79
CA TYR A 58 0.35 16.30 -7.02
C TYR A 58 -0.96 17.02 -7.35
N GLN A 59 -2.08 16.30 -7.32
CA GLN A 59 -3.39 16.87 -7.65
C GLN A 59 -4.08 17.58 -6.47
N THR A 60 -3.63 17.30 -5.26
CA THR A 60 -4.27 17.77 -4.02
C THR A 60 -3.28 18.47 -3.08
N LEU A 61 -2.01 18.04 -3.06
CA LEU A 61 -0.98 18.63 -2.21
C LEU A 61 -0.47 19.96 -2.76
N ARG A 62 -0.30 20.93 -1.86
CA ARG A 62 0.16 22.29 -2.13
C ARG A 62 1.60 22.46 -1.68
N ASN A 63 2.32 23.38 -2.29
CA ASN A 63 3.63 23.81 -1.82
C ASN A 63 3.52 24.67 -0.54
N ASP A 64 4.66 24.94 0.11
CA ASP A 64 4.71 25.64 1.41
C ASP A 64 4.05 27.04 1.42
N ASP A 65 3.99 27.71 0.27
CA ASP A 65 3.37 29.03 0.12
C ASP A 65 1.90 28.98 -0.32
N ASP A 66 1.34 27.78 -0.52
CA ASP A 66 -0.03 27.51 -0.97
C ASP A 66 -0.40 28.19 -2.31
N THR A 67 0.58 28.53 -3.14
CA THR A 67 0.34 29.20 -4.43
C THR A 67 0.17 28.23 -5.58
N ASN A 68 0.79 27.05 -5.50
CA ASN A 68 0.83 26.07 -6.57
C ASN A 68 0.67 24.65 -6.03
N PHE A 69 0.39 23.70 -6.92
CA PHE A 69 0.48 22.29 -6.57
C PHE A 69 1.94 21.88 -6.36
N LEU A 70 2.15 21.00 -5.38
CA LEU A 70 3.47 20.49 -5.02
C LEU A 70 4.05 19.67 -6.20
N ARG A 71 5.34 19.88 -6.47
CA ARG A 71 6.10 19.10 -7.45
C ARG A 71 7.31 18.47 -6.81
N GLU A 72 7.54 17.20 -7.11
CA GLU A 72 8.63 16.43 -6.53
C GLU A 72 9.27 15.50 -7.55
N GLU A 73 10.56 15.18 -7.33
CA GLU A 73 11.25 14.14 -8.07
C GLU A 73 11.07 12.80 -7.35
N VAL A 74 10.43 11.85 -8.03
CA VAL A 74 10.10 10.54 -7.46
C VAL A 74 10.84 9.44 -8.19
N ASP A 75 11.26 8.43 -7.44
CA ASP A 75 11.90 7.23 -7.99
C ASP A 75 10.86 6.26 -8.58
N THR A 76 11.26 5.45 -9.57
CA THR A 76 10.46 4.32 -10.07
C THR A 76 9.87 3.39 -9.01
N PHE A 77 10.49 3.25 -7.84
CA PHE A 77 9.96 2.42 -6.74
C PHE A 77 8.76 3.05 -6.02
N HIS A 78 8.59 4.37 -6.13
CA HIS A 78 7.57 5.16 -5.43
C HIS A 78 6.48 5.68 -6.36
N ILE A 79 6.37 5.12 -7.57
CA ILE A 79 5.38 5.52 -8.58
C ILE A 79 4.68 4.29 -9.17
N ARG A 80 3.36 4.36 -9.30
CA ARG A 80 2.52 3.32 -9.91
C ARG A 80 1.40 3.95 -10.75
N PRO A 81 0.82 3.24 -11.73
CA PRO A 81 -0.40 3.71 -12.36
C PRO A 81 -1.54 3.82 -11.33
N CYS A 82 -2.63 4.50 -11.66
CA CYS A 82 -3.82 4.41 -10.82
C CYS A 82 -4.37 2.97 -10.82
N PRO A 83 -4.80 2.43 -9.66
CA PRO A 83 -5.38 1.11 -9.60
C PRO A 83 -6.64 1.04 -10.47
N PRO A 84 -6.84 -0.06 -11.21
CA PRO A 84 -8.04 -0.25 -12.00
C PRO A 84 -9.25 -0.33 -11.08
N ASP A 85 -10.38 0.16 -11.58
CA ASP A 85 -11.66 -0.10 -10.93
C ASP A 85 -11.98 -1.59 -11.06
N VAL A 86 -11.83 -2.32 -9.95
CA VAL A 86 -12.10 -3.76 -9.87
C VAL A 86 -13.58 -4.06 -9.68
N GLY A 87 -14.45 -3.03 -9.70
CA GLY A 87 -15.88 -3.15 -9.93
C GLY A 87 -16.62 -4.11 -9.00
N LEU A 88 -16.15 -4.34 -7.78
CA LEU A 88 -16.69 -5.42 -6.93
C LEU A 88 -16.45 -5.10 -5.46
N LEU A 89 -17.52 -4.64 -4.80
CA LEU A 89 -18.07 -5.15 -3.53
C LEU A 89 -19.20 -4.20 -3.14
N ASP A 90 -20.46 -4.65 -3.15
CA ASP A 90 -21.58 -3.83 -2.64
C ASP A 90 -21.31 -3.36 -1.20
N ARG A 91 -20.56 -4.17 -0.43
CA ARG A 91 -20.12 -3.87 0.93
C ARG A 91 -18.81 -4.58 1.25
N PHE A 92 -17.96 -3.90 2.03
CA PHE A 92 -16.80 -4.53 2.65
C PHE A 92 -17.16 -5.39 3.87
N GLU A 93 -16.33 -6.39 4.16
CA GLU A 93 -16.40 -7.29 5.31
C GLU A 93 -15.29 -6.99 6.33
N VAL A 94 -15.51 -7.38 7.59
CA VAL A 94 -14.45 -7.27 8.62
C VAL A 94 -13.24 -8.12 8.21
N LEU A 95 -12.03 -7.61 8.48
CA LEU A 95 -10.73 -8.16 8.08
C LEU A 95 -10.36 -7.98 6.60
N GLU A 96 -11.20 -7.37 5.76
CA GLU A 96 -10.79 -6.99 4.41
C GLU A 96 -9.79 -5.83 4.44
N GLU A 97 -8.78 -5.91 3.58
CA GLU A 97 -7.82 -4.81 3.38
C GLU A 97 -8.36 -3.82 2.36
N VAL A 98 -8.31 -2.54 2.71
CA VAL A 98 -8.81 -1.43 1.93
C VAL A 98 -7.79 -0.31 1.88
N ASP A 99 -7.86 0.53 0.86
CA ASP A 99 -7.29 1.87 0.93
C ASP A 99 -8.39 2.85 1.33
N ALA A 100 -8.12 3.68 2.33
CA ALA A 100 -9.02 4.73 2.80
C ALA A 100 -8.52 6.11 2.37
N LEU A 101 -9.39 6.90 1.76
CA LEU A 101 -9.10 8.28 1.39
C LEU A 101 -9.12 9.17 2.64
N TYR A 102 -7.96 9.67 3.04
CA TYR A 102 -7.77 10.49 4.23
C TYR A 102 -6.61 11.45 4.03
N ASN A 103 -6.74 12.72 4.45
CA ASN A 103 -5.73 13.77 4.24
C ASN A 103 -5.14 13.75 2.82
N ASP A 104 -6.03 13.75 1.82
CA ASP A 104 -5.69 13.82 0.39
C ASP A 104 -4.89 12.64 -0.20
N GLY A 105 -4.71 11.56 0.58
CA GLY A 105 -4.04 10.32 0.15
C GLY A 105 -4.87 9.07 0.42
N TRP A 106 -4.49 7.97 -0.24
CA TRP A 106 -5.04 6.64 -0.05
C TRP A 106 -4.18 5.84 0.93
N TRP A 107 -4.74 5.50 2.09
CA TRP A 107 -4.02 4.86 3.19
C TRP A 107 -4.44 3.41 3.35
N ARG A 108 -3.48 2.50 3.34
CA ARG A 108 -3.74 1.08 3.57
C ARG A 108 -4.28 0.85 5.00
N GLY A 109 -5.41 0.19 5.10
CA GLY A 109 -6.05 -0.18 6.36
C GLY A 109 -6.81 -1.50 6.29
N VAL A 110 -7.40 -1.89 7.41
CA VAL A 110 -8.21 -3.12 7.52
C VAL A 110 -9.57 -2.78 8.12
N ILE A 111 -10.66 -3.29 7.54
CA ILE A 111 -12.00 -3.12 8.12
C ILE A 111 -12.05 -3.80 9.50
N SER A 112 -12.25 -3.02 10.56
CA SER A 112 -12.39 -3.56 11.93
C SER A 112 -13.85 -3.75 12.34
N LYS A 113 -14.77 -2.94 11.76
CA LYS A 113 -16.21 -2.97 12.01
C LYS A 113 -17.00 -2.52 10.76
N VAL A 114 -18.08 -3.23 10.46
CA VAL A 114 -19.11 -2.79 9.51
C VAL A 114 -20.21 -2.07 10.30
N LEU A 115 -20.54 -0.84 9.91
CA LEU A 115 -21.53 0.02 10.57
C LEU A 115 -22.78 0.16 9.70
N LYS A 116 -23.82 0.81 10.24
CA LYS A 116 -25.04 1.13 9.47
C LYS A 116 -24.76 2.26 8.46
N ASN A 117 -25.61 2.34 7.44
CA ASN A 117 -25.59 3.39 6.40
C ASN A 117 -24.29 3.43 5.59
N ASP A 118 -23.78 2.26 5.20
CA ASP A 118 -22.58 2.10 4.36
C ASP A 118 -21.35 2.84 4.90
N ARG A 119 -21.11 2.63 6.20
CA ARG A 119 -19.96 3.16 6.92
C ARG A 119 -19.15 2.03 7.53
N TYR A 120 -17.87 2.28 7.71
CA TYR A 120 -16.92 1.29 8.21
C TYR A 120 -15.97 1.93 9.22
N SER A 121 -15.57 1.17 10.23
CA SER A 121 -14.36 1.48 10.98
C SER A 121 -13.17 0.81 10.29
N VAL A 122 -12.12 1.57 10.02
CA VAL A 122 -10.87 1.09 9.43
C VAL A 122 -9.76 1.26 10.46
N TYR A 123 -9.01 0.19 10.67
CA TYR A 123 -7.83 0.17 11.53
C TYR A 123 -6.56 0.33 10.70
N PHE A 124 -5.71 1.29 11.08
CA PHE A 124 -4.42 1.55 10.44
C PHE A 124 -3.31 0.96 11.30
N ARG A 125 -2.57 -0.01 10.75
CA ARG A 125 -1.55 -0.74 11.53
C ARG A 125 -0.38 0.15 11.95
N ASN A 126 0.00 1.09 11.09
CA ASN A 126 1.16 1.94 11.29
C ASN A 126 0.93 2.92 12.46
N THR A 127 -0.23 3.57 12.50
CA THR A 127 -0.59 4.54 13.56
C THR A 127 -1.30 3.92 14.75
N GLN A 128 -1.77 2.67 14.63
CA GLN A 128 -2.62 1.98 15.62
C GLN A 128 -3.96 2.70 15.88
N GLU A 129 -4.43 3.48 14.92
CA GLU A 129 -5.68 4.24 15.02
C GLU A 129 -6.85 3.51 14.36
N GLU A 130 -8.07 3.81 14.83
CA GLU A 130 -9.32 3.38 14.19
C GLU A 130 -10.16 4.61 13.81
N LEU A 131 -10.39 4.82 12.51
CA LEU A 131 -11.19 5.93 12.00
C LEU A 131 -12.42 5.43 11.23
N LYS A 132 -13.42 6.31 11.03
CA LYS A 132 -14.70 5.96 10.40
C LYS A 132 -14.85 6.59 9.02
N PHE A 133 -15.05 5.76 8.00
CA PHE A 133 -15.18 6.18 6.61
C PHE A 133 -16.56 5.84 6.04
N LYS A 134 -16.97 6.58 5.00
CA LYS A 134 -18.09 6.17 4.14
C LYS A 134 -17.58 5.17 3.10
N HIS A 135 -18.49 4.39 2.52
CA HIS A 135 -18.14 3.48 1.43
C HIS A 135 -17.44 4.19 0.25
N SER A 136 -17.86 5.42 -0.10
CA SER A 136 -17.27 6.22 -1.18
C SER A 136 -15.81 6.61 -0.94
N ASP A 137 -15.36 6.57 0.30
CA ASP A 137 -14.02 7.00 0.70
C ASP A 137 -13.09 5.78 0.85
N LEU A 138 -13.55 4.59 0.44
CA LEU A 138 -12.83 3.33 0.52
C LEU A 138 -12.76 2.69 -0.87
N ARG A 139 -11.66 1.99 -1.11
CA ARG A 139 -11.50 1.10 -2.27
C ARG A 139 -10.81 -0.18 -1.84
N VAL A 140 -10.97 -1.24 -2.63
CA VAL A 140 -10.23 -2.49 -2.44
C VAL A 140 -8.73 -2.21 -2.54
N HIS A 141 -7.96 -2.65 -1.54
CA HIS A 141 -6.51 -2.52 -1.56
C HIS A 141 -5.92 -3.39 -2.69
N GLN A 142 -5.04 -2.79 -3.50
CA GLN A 142 -4.35 -3.46 -4.59
C GLN A 142 -2.84 -3.17 -4.55
N ASP A 143 -2.05 -4.23 -4.71
CA ASP A 143 -0.60 -4.17 -4.83
C ASP A 143 -0.20 -4.08 -6.31
N TRP A 144 0.72 -3.17 -6.62
CA TRP A 144 1.35 -3.06 -7.94
C TRP A 144 2.71 -3.74 -7.89
N VAL A 145 2.84 -4.90 -8.54
CA VAL A 145 4.06 -5.73 -8.48
C VAL A 145 4.41 -6.23 -9.88
N ASN A 146 5.64 -5.97 -10.33
CA ASN A 146 6.14 -6.37 -11.66
C ASN A 146 5.15 -6.01 -12.79
N CYS A 147 4.65 -4.78 -12.75
CA CYS A 147 3.75 -4.21 -13.74
C CYS A 147 2.39 -4.90 -13.86
N LYS A 148 1.92 -5.50 -12.76
CA LYS A 148 0.61 -6.14 -12.65
C LYS A 148 -0.05 -5.78 -11.33
N TRP A 149 -1.37 -5.64 -11.37
CA TRP A 149 -2.21 -5.42 -10.20
C TRP A 149 -2.61 -6.74 -9.55
N PHE A 150 -2.52 -6.77 -8.22
CA PHE A 150 -2.96 -7.89 -7.39
C PHE A 150 -3.89 -7.37 -6.30
N ILE A 151 -5.05 -8.01 -6.15
CA ILE A 151 -5.95 -7.74 -5.02
C ILE A 151 -5.40 -8.48 -3.81
N ALA A 152 -5.28 -7.79 -2.67
CA ALA A 152 -4.88 -8.41 -1.42
C ALA A 152 -5.88 -9.53 -1.05
N SER A 153 -5.43 -10.79 -1.08
CA SER A 153 -6.29 -11.94 -0.82
C SER A 153 -6.70 -11.98 0.65
N LYS A 154 -7.97 -12.33 0.92
CA LYS A 154 -8.57 -12.52 2.25
C LYS A 154 -7.79 -13.48 3.18
N LYS A 155 -6.78 -14.19 2.68
CA LYS A 155 -6.09 -15.29 3.38
C LYS A 155 -4.93 -14.86 4.30
N GLY A 156 -4.54 -13.58 4.36
CA GLY A 156 -3.38 -13.12 5.15
C GLY A 156 -3.69 -12.49 6.52
N ALA A 157 -4.94 -12.10 6.80
CA ALA A 157 -5.31 -11.40 8.04
C ALA A 157 -5.50 -12.33 9.26
N HIS A 158 -5.39 -13.65 9.07
CA HIS A 158 -6.05 -14.64 9.91
C HIS A 158 -5.33 -15.03 11.21
N CYS A 159 -4.10 -14.56 11.50
CA CYS A 159 -3.37 -15.02 12.70
C CYS A 159 -2.94 -13.94 13.70
N PHE A 160 -2.79 -12.67 13.29
CA PHE A 160 -2.25 -11.63 14.19
C PHE A 160 -3.24 -10.50 14.52
N LEU A 161 -4.15 -10.16 13.60
CA LEU A 161 -5.11 -9.06 13.82
C LEU A 161 -6.29 -9.46 14.69
N GLU A 162 -6.74 -10.72 14.60
CA GLU A 162 -7.82 -11.22 15.46
C GLU A 162 -7.44 -11.10 16.94
N LEU A 163 -6.21 -11.47 17.32
CA LEU A 163 -5.73 -11.38 18.71
C LEU A 163 -5.66 -9.93 19.21
N HIS A 164 -5.18 -9.00 18.38
CA HIS A 164 -5.07 -7.59 18.78
C HIS A 164 -6.43 -6.88 18.83
N ILE A 165 -7.31 -7.09 17.83
CA ILE A 165 -8.67 -6.55 17.83
C ILE A 165 -9.50 -7.17 18.97
N TRP A 166 -9.32 -8.45 19.27
CA TRP A 166 -9.95 -9.10 20.42
C TRP A 166 -9.48 -8.51 21.75
N SER A 167 -8.18 -8.23 21.89
CA SER A 167 -7.60 -7.57 23.07
C SER A 167 -8.16 -6.15 23.28
N LEU A 168 -8.22 -5.32 22.23
CA LEU A 168 -8.82 -3.99 22.27
C LEU A 168 -10.31 -4.02 22.66
N ARG A 169 -11.05 -5.06 22.25
CA ARG A 169 -12.47 -5.24 22.62
C ARG A 169 -12.67 -5.66 24.08
N LYS A 170 -11.69 -6.29 24.73
CA LYS A 170 -11.81 -6.78 26.11
C LYS A 170 -11.20 -5.87 27.17
N GLY A 171 -10.37 -4.90 26.79
CA GLY A 171 -9.81 -3.94 27.75
C GLY A 171 -8.90 -4.57 28.81
N GLU A 172 -8.21 -5.66 28.49
CA GLU A 172 -7.28 -6.33 29.42
C GLU A 172 -5.83 -6.06 29.03
N MET A 173 -5.18 -5.13 29.74
CA MET A 173 -3.72 -4.97 29.71
C MET A 173 -3.09 -5.95 30.69
N LYS A 174 -2.59 -7.09 30.20
CA LYS A 174 -1.55 -7.86 30.88
C LYS A 174 -0.74 -8.71 29.90
N TRP A 175 0.50 -8.30 29.69
CA TRP A 175 1.53 -9.14 29.07
C TRP A 175 2.30 -9.89 30.16
N SER A 176 2.32 -11.22 30.08
CA SER A 176 3.41 -12.03 30.58
C SER A 176 3.35 -13.45 29.97
N VAL A 177 4.38 -13.76 29.19
CA VAL A 177 4.90 -15.11 28.86
C VAL A 177 4.05 -15.97 27.91
N LEU A 178 4.45 -16.02 26.64
CA LEU A 178 5.03 -17.20 25.98
C LEU A 178 5.42 -16.82 24.54
N ALA A 179 6.64 -16.27 24.40
CA ALA A 179 7.43 -16.56 23.22
C ALA A 179 7.88 -18.01 23.38
N ASP A 180 7.29 -18.93 22.61
CA ASP A 180 7.88 -20.19 22.14
C ASP A 180 6.77 -21.14 21.64
N ALA A 181 6.47 -21.06 20.35
CA ALA A 181 6.12 -22.20 19.52
C ALA A 181 6.18 -21.73 18.06
N GLY A 182 7.25 -22.13 17.37
CA GLY A 182 7.61 -21.62 16.06
C GLY A 182 6.64 -21.97 14.94
N CYS A 183 6.63 -21.09 13.94
CA CYS A 183 6.30 -21.45 12.58
C CYS A 183 7.47 -20.98 11.70
N LEU A 184 8.44 -21.86 11.57
CA LEU A 184 9.43 -21.81 10.49
C LEU A 184 8.67 -22.07 9.18
N PHE A 185 8.70 -21.10 8.28
CA PHE A 185 8.65 -21.37 6.85
C PHE A 185 9.73 -20.54 6.18
N PHE A 186 10.88 -21.16 5.95
CA PHE A 186 11.78 -20.80 4.86
C PHE A 186 11.33 -21.58 3.63
N LEU A 187 11.13 -20.83 2.53
CA LEU A 187 11.08 -21.18 1.10
C LEU A 187 10.25 -22.42 0.66
#